data_AF-A0A838Z8Z0-F1
#
_entry.id   AF-A0A838Z8Z0-F1
#
_cell.length_a   1.000
_cell.length_b   1.000
_cell.length_c   1.000
_cell.angle_alpha   90.00
_cell.angle_beta   90.00
_cell.angle_gamma   90.00
#
_symmetry.space_group_name_H-M   'P 1'
#
loop_
_entity.id
_entity.type
_entity.pdbx_description
1 polymer ?
#
loop_
_entity_poly.entity_id
_entity_poly.type
_entity_poly.pdbx_seq_one_letter_code
_entity_poly.pdbx_strand_id
1 'polypeptide(L)'
;MEDFEINYEIANAKAYLEKGQSPVQIRRILIDNGIEKEMASRISKKAYIRFLKSSARIKIIRGSVWLVAGLLTSIFLFQYADKLSYLVILGSIWGLFQVISGIS
;
A
#
# COMPACT_ATOMS: atom_id res chain seq x y z
N MET A 1 13.04 26.80 10.88
CA MET A 1 11.81 27.07 10.10
C MET A 1 11.78 26.27 8.79
N GLU A 2 12.88 26.19 8.02
CA GLU A 2 12.96 25.42 6.75
C GLU A 2 12.54 23.94 6.85
N ASP A 3 12.89 23.23 7.94
CA ASP A 3 12.52 21.82 8.10
C ASP A 3 11.01 21.59 8.21
N PHE A 4 10.25 22.58 8.69
CA PHE A 4 8.79 22.47 8.81
C PHE A 4 8.13 22.60 7.43
N GLU A 5 8.54 23.58 6.62
CA GLU A 5 8.05 23.80 5.26
C GLU A 5 8.36 22.61 4.35
N ILE A 6 9.57 22.07 4.43
CA ILE A 6 9.96 20.89 3.65
C ILE A 6 9.09 19.67 4.04
N ASN A 7 8.81 19.47 5.32
CA ASN A 7 7.97 18.35 5.76
C ASN A 7 6.50 18.54 5.36
N TYR A 8 5.99 19.78 5.37
CA TYR A 8 4.66 20.12 4.88
C TYR A 8 4.54 19.82 3.38
N GLU A 9 5.50 20.26 2.58
CA GLU A 9 5.53 20.00 1.13
C GLU A 9 5.69 18.52 0.79
N ILE A 10 6.42 17.75 1.60
CA ILE A 10 6.48 16.29 1.45
C ILE A 10 5.11 15.64 1.73
N ALA A 11 4.36 16.12 2.72
CA ALA A 11 3.03 15.61 3.02
C ALA A 11 2.04 15.96 1.90
N ASN A 12 2.11 17.17 1.37
CA ASN A 12 1.27 17.61 0.26
C ASN A 12 1.59 16.82 -1.03
N ALA A 13 2.89 16.66 -1.36
CA ALA A 13 3.37 15.80 -2.43
C ALA A 13 2.87 14.35 -2.30
N LYS A 14 2.80 13.81 -1.08
CA LYS A 14 2.25 12.46 -0.84
C LYS A 14 0.75 12.39 -1.21
N ALA A 15 -0.04 13.40 -0.89
CA ALA A 15 -1.45 13.43 -1.25
C ALA A 15 -1.66 13.44 -2.78
N TYR A 16 -0.80 14.11 -3.54
CA TYR A 16 -0.83 14.05 -5.01
C TYR A 16 -0.48 12.64 -5.55
N LEU A 17 0.48 11.93 -4.93
CA LEU A 17 0.79 10.53 -5.28
C LEU A 17 -0.40 9.61 -5.00
N GLU A 18 -1.10 9.79 -3.88
CA GLU A 18 -2.29 9.02 -3.53
C GLU A 18 -3.45 9.25 -4.51
N LYS A 19 -3.52 10.44 -5.12
CA LYS A 19 -4.45 10.77 -6.22
C LYS A 19 -4.02 10.23 -7.59
N GLY A 20 -2.90 9.50 -7.67
CA GLY A 20 -2.41 8.87 -8.90
C GLY A 20 -1.46 9.72 -9.74
N GLN A 21 -0.97 10.86 -9.24
CA GLN A 21 0.04 11.62 -9.97
C GLN A 21 1.41 10.96 -9.91
N SER A 22 2.16 11.09 -11.00
CA SER A 22 3.54 10.62 -11.06
C SER A 22 4.49 11.56 -10.29
N PRO A 23 5.65 11.06 -9.81
CA PRO A 23 6.66 11.89 -9.15
C PRO A 23 7.15 13.07 -10.02
N VAL A 24 7.14 12.91 -11.34
CA VAL A 24 7.52 13.96 -12.30
C VAL A 24 6.49 15.08 -12.35
N GLN A 25 5.19 14.74 -12.34
CA GLN A 25 4.11 15.73 -12.28
C GLN A 25 4.15 16.53 -10.99
N ILE A 26 4.39 15.87 -9.86
CA ILE A 26 4.52 16.54 -8.56
C ILE A 26 5.72 17.48 -8.54
N ARG A 27 6.86 17.05 -9.09
CA ARG A 27 8.02 17.94 -9.21
C ARG A 27 7.70 19.19 -10.03
N ARG A 28 6.92 19.07 -11.11
CA ARG A 28 6.47 20.25 -11.89
C ARG A 28 5.60 21.17 -11.06
N ILE A 29 4.58 20.64 -10.38
CA ILE A 29 3.69 21.42 -9.50
C ILE A 29 4.49 22.17 -8.42
N LEU A 30 5.48 21.52 -7.80
CA LEU A 30 6.33 22.16 -6.79
C LEU A 30 7.15 23.32 -7.39
N ILE A 31 7.68 23.15 -8.61
CA ILE A 31 8.42 24.20 -9.32
C ILE A 31 7.49 25.36 -9.70
N ASP A 32 6.28 25.05 -10.19
CA ASP A 32 5.28 26.05 -10.57
C ASP A 32 4.79 26.86 -9.35
N ASN A 33 4.84 26.27 -8.15
CA ASN A 33 4.56 26.93 -6.88
C ASN A 33 5.76 27.73 -6.32
N GLY A 34 6.85 27.86 -7.07
CA GLY A 34 8.01 28.68 -6.70
C GLY A 34 9.10 27.95 -5.91
N ILE A 35 9.04 26.63 -5.76
CA ILE A 35 10.10 25.86 -5.11
C ILE A 35 11.26 25.65 -6.08
N GLU A 36 12.49 25.90 -5.61
CA GLU A 36 13.69 25.67 -6.40
C GLU A 36 13.77 24.24 -6.94
N LYS A 37 14.26 24.11 -8.19
CA LYS A 37 14.27 22.85 -8.94
C LYS A 37 15.01 21.71 -8.24
N GLU A 38 16.06 22.01 -7.48
CA GLU A 38 16.79 21.02 -6.68
C GLU A 38 15.99 20.57 -5.45
N MET A 39 15.40 21.52 -4.73
CA MET A 39 14.56 21.26 -3.57
C MET A 39 13.31 20.46 -3.95
N ALA A 40 12.62 20.84 -5.03
CA ALA A 40 11.48 20.11 -5.58
C ALA A 40 11.83 18.66 -5.98
N SER A 41 13.05 18.43 -6.49
CA SER A 41 13.55 17.09 -6.81
C SER A 41 13.72 16.24 -5.54
N ARG A 42 14.29 16.82 -4.48
CA ARG A 42 14.46 16.15 -3.19
C ARG A 42 13.12 15.83 -2.52
N ILE A 43 12.19 16.78 -2.52
CA ILE A 43 10.85 16.63 -1.94
C ILE A 43 10.07 15.53 -2.66
N SER A 44 9.95 15.61 -3.99
CA SER A 44 9.21 14.61 -4.78
C SER A 44 9.77 13.19 -4.61
N LYS A 45 11.10 13.02 -4.63
CA LYS A 45 11.74 11.72 -4.39
C LYS A 45 11.46 11.18 -2.99
N LYS A 46 11.57 12.02 -1.95
CA LYS A 46 11.34 11.62 -0.55
C LYS A 46 9.86 11.28 -0.30
N ALA A 47 8.94 12.04 -0.88
CA ALA A 47 7.51 11.75 -0.85
C ALA A 47 7.19 10.41 -1.54
N TYR A 48 7.79 10.14 -2.70
CA TYR A 48 7.59 8.88 -3.43
C TYR A 48 8.08 7.66 -2.65
N ILE A 49 9.26 7.73 -2.03
CA ILE A 49 9.78 6.64 -1.19
C ILE A 49 8.84 6.39 0.01
N ARG A 50 8.34 7.45 0.67
CA ARG A 50 7.38 7.32 1.77
C ARG A 50 6.06 6.69 1.31
N PHE A 51 5.55 7.12 0.15
CA PHE A 51 4.37 6.54 -0.47
C PHE A 51 4.56 5.04 -0.74
N LEU A 52 5.65 4.63 -1.40
CA LEU A 52 5.94 3.22 -1.66
C LEU A 52 6.04 2.39 -0.38
N LYS A 53 6.72 2.88 0.66
CA LYS A 53 6.81 2.21 1.97
C LYS A 53 5.43 2.06 2.62
N SER A 54 4.59 3.10 2.54
CA SER A 54 3.22 3.07 3.07
C SER A 54 2.36 2.04 2.32
N SER A 55 2.39 2.07 0.99
CA SER A 55 1.65 1.14 0.14
C SER A 55 2.11 -0.32 0.33
N ALA A 56 3.42 -0.55 0.49
CA ALA A 56 3.96 -1.86 0.82
C ALA A 56 3.48 -2.35 2.20
N ARG A 57 3.51 -1.49 3.23
CA ARG A 57 2.98 -1.82 4.56
C ARG A 57 1.50 -2.17 4.51
N ILE A 58 0.69 -1.40 3.78
CA ILE A 58 -0.75 -1.67 3.62
C ILE A 58 -0.97 -3.01 2.92
N LYS A 59 -0.20 -3.33 1.87
CA LYS A 59 -0.25 -4.64 1.20
C LYS A 59 0.10 -5.79 2.15
N ILE A 60 1.16 -5.64 2.94
CA ILE A 60 1.58 -6.66 3.93
C ILE A 60 0.48 -6.85 4.97
N ILE A 61 -0.04 -5.77 5.58
CA ILE A 61 -1.10 -5.85 6.59
C ILE A 61 -2.35 -6.52 6.01
N ARG A 62 -2.77 -6.11 4.79
CA ARG A 62 -3.93 -6.72 4.13
C ARG A 62 -3.71 -8.21 3.86
N GLY A 63 -2.53 -8.60 3.37
CA GLY A 63 -2.17 -10.00 3.18
C GLY A 63 -2.17 -10.79 4.49
N SER A 64 -1.62 -10.24 5.57
CA SER A 64 -1.58 -10.86 6.89
C SER A 64 -2.98 -11.04 7.50
N VAL A 65 -3.86 -10.05 7.38
CA VAL A 65 -5.26 -10.16 7.86
C VAL A 65 -6.00 -11.27 7.13
N TRP A 66 -5.83 -11.38 5.81
CA TRP A 66 -6.43 -12.47 5.02
C TRP A 66 -5.87 -13.84 5.40
N LEU A 67 -4.57 -13.95 5.66
CA LEU A 67 -3.94 -15.20 6.10
C LEU A 67 -4.47 -15.65 7.46
N VAL A 68 -4.59 -14.73 8.43
CA VAL A 68 -5.16 -15.04 9.76
C VAL A 68 -6.64 -15.42 9.66
N ALA A 69 -7.43 -14.69 8.87
CA ALA A 69 -8.84 -15.01 8.66
C ALA A 69 -9.03 -16.39 7.98
N GLY A 70 -8.20 -16.71 6.97
CA GLY A 70 -8.20 -18.02 6.32
C GLY A 70 -7.79 -19.15 7.24
N LEU A 71 -6.80 -18.92 8.12
CA LEU A 71 -6.37 -19.90 9.11
C LEU A 71 -7.47 -20.17 10.15
N LEU A 72 -8.09 -19.12 10.70
CA LEU A 72 -9.22 -19.26 11.63
C LEU A 72 -10.39 -20.01 10.99
N THR A 73 -10.73 -19.67 9.73
CA THR A 73 -11.79 -20.36 8.98
C THR A 73 -11.45 -21.83 8.79
N SER A 74 -10.19 -22.16 8.46
CA SER A 74 -9.73 -23.55 8.30
C SER A 74 -9.79 -24.34 9.61
N ILE A 75 -9.42 -23.72 10.74
CA ILE A 75 -9.52 -24.34 12.08
C ILE A 75 -10.98 -24.61 12.45
N PHE A 76 -11.88 -23.65 12.24
CA PHE A 76 -13.31 -23.84 12.47
C PHE A 76 -13.85 -25.00 11.63
N LEU A 77 -13.56 -25.04 10.33
CA LEU A 77 -14.01 -26.12 9.45
C LEU A 77 -13.47 -27.48 9.84
N PHE A 78 -12.24 -27.56 10.35
CA PHE A 78 -11.64 -28.81 10.81
C PHE A 78 -12.30 -29.33 12.10
N GLN A 79 -12.80 -28.44 12.96
CA GLN A 79 -13.55 -28.83 14.17
C GLN A 79 -14.97 -29.32 13.88
N TYR A 80 -15.59 -28.87 12.78
CA TYR A 80 -16.96 -29.22 12.39
C TYR A 80 -17.00 -30.20 11.20
N ALA A 81 -16.04 -31.10 11.13
CA ALA A 81 -15.71 -31.95 9.97
C ALA A 81 -16.90 -32.73 9.37
N ASP A 82 -17.57 -32.12 8.40
CA ASP A 82 -18.42 -32.77 7.39
C ASP A 82 -17.78 -32.64 6.00
N LYS A 83 -18.16 -33.48 5.01
CA LYS A 83 -17.53 -33.54 3.66
C LYS A 83 -17.43 -32.19 2.92
N LEU A 84 -18.26 -31.20 3.28
CA LEU A 84 -18.23 -29.82 2.76
C LEU A 84 -16.96 -29.04 3.14
N SER A 85 -16.28 -29.44 4.21
CA SER A 85 -15.11 -28.74 4.78
C SER A 85 -13.91 -28.70 3.82
N TYR A 86 -13.71 -29.73 3.01
CA TYR A 86 -12.59 -29.83 2.07
C TYR A 86 -12.68 -28.83 0.90
N LEU A 87 -13.90 -28.55 0.42
CA LEU A 87 -14.14 -27.55 -0.62
C LEU A 87 -13.84 -26.14 -0.11
N VAL A 88 -14.16 -25.85 1.15
CA VAL A 88 -13.91 -24.54 1.75
C VAL A 88 -12.43 -24.32 2.07
N ILE A 89 -11.68 -25.38 2.43
CA ILE A 89 -10.22 -25.33 2.57
C ILE A 89 -9.56 -25.04 1.21
N LEU A 90 -10.00 -25.68 0.13
CA LEU A 90 -9.53 -25.40 -1.23
C LEU A 90 -9.83 -23.95 -1.66
N GLY A 91 -11.02 -23.43 -1.35
CA GLY A 91 -11.37 -22.02 -1.58
C GLY A 91 -10.52 -21.03 -0.77
N SER A 92 -10.18 -21.39 0.47
CA SER A 92 -9.32 -20.58 1.34
C SER A 92 -7.88 -20.51 0.83
N ILE A 93 -7.35 -21.65 0.36
CA ILE A 93 -6.01 -21.73 -0.28
C ILE A 93 -6.00 -20.96 -1.60
N TRP A 94 -7.05 -21.08 -2.41
CA TRP A 94 -7.18 -20.34 -3.68
C TRP A 94 -7.29 -18.82 -3.46
N GLY A 95 -8.07 -18.38 -2.46
CA GLY A 95 -8.14 -16.98 -2.05
C GLY A 95 -6.79 -16.44 -1.57
N LEU A 96 -6.03 -17.25 -0.83
CA LEU A 96 -4.67 -16.91 -0.41
C LEU A 96 -3.73 -16.74 -1.62
N PHE A 97 -3.86 -17.61 -2.63
CA PHE A 97 -3.06 -17.55 -3.87
C PHE A 97 -3.37 -16.29 -4.70
N GLN A 98 -4.63 -15.89 -4.84
CA GLN A 98 -5.01 -14.65 -5.54
C GLN A 98 -4.44 -13.40 -4.86
N VAL A 99 -4.44 -13.36 -3.53
CA VAL A 99 -3.90 -12.22 -2.76
C VAL A 99 -2.37 -12.13 -2.87
N ILE A 100 -1.65 -13.26 -2.86
CA ILE A 100 -0.19 -13.29 -2.98
C ILE A 100 0.28 -12.97 -4.40
N SER A 101 -0.41 -13.50 -5.41
CA SER A 101 -0.06 -13.27 -6.82
C SER A 101 -0.31 -11.84 -7.28
N GLY A 102 -1.03 -11.02 -6.51
CA GLY A 102 -1.37 -9.65 -6.88
C GLY A 102 -2.27 -9.56 -8.11
N ILE A 103 -2.89 -10.68 -8.50
CA ILE A 103 -3.91 -10.76 -9.54
C ILE A 103 -5.19 -10.18 -8.94
N SER A 104 -5.37 -8.87 -9.15
CA SER A 104 -6.63 -8.15 -8.95
C SER A 104 -7.41 -8.10 -10.25
#